data_AF-A0A1R1XKE0-F1
#
_entry.id   AF-A0A1R1XKE0-F1
#
_cell.length_a   1.000
_cell.length_b   1.000
_cell.length_c   1.000
_cell.angle_alpha   90.00
_cell.angle_beta   90.00
_cell.angle_gamma   90.00
#
_symmetry.space_group_name_H-M   'P 1'
#
loop_
_entity.id
_entity.type
_entity.pdbx_description
1 polymer ?
#
loop_
_entity_poly.entity_id
_entity_poly.type
_entity_poly.pdbx_seq_one_letter_code
_entity_poly.pdbx_strand_id
1 'polypeptide(L)'
;MNALYKLAHDLDGSIYIRKDDHRARITYFIFSKKEDAESAIQRTFTHNLKEIEMYQTEKLEEDITVVNIPNLGDVDILTLLDLIKETIEPISEIIDISALCRKGLTEFLPYGVKILLKKKSAESIIPSFLDYEYGRINIFYRGCK
;
A
#
# COMPACT_ATOMS: atom_id res chain seq x y z
N MET A 1 9.39 18.76 -24.48
CA MET A 1 8.24 17.83 -24.48
C MET A 1 8.15 17.22 -23.08
N ASN A 2 6.99 17.21 -22.41
CA ASN A 2 6.83 16.63 -21.06
C ASN A 2 6.84 15.08 -21.15
N ALA A 3 7.32 14.40 -20.11
CA ALA A 3 7.28 12.94 -19.94
C ALA A 3 5.93 12.32 -20.36
N LEU A 4 4.81 12.91 -19.89
CA LEU A 4 3.47 12.39 -20.21
C LEU A 4 3.13 12.49 -21.70
N TYR A 5 3.62 13.51 -22.39
CA TYR A 5 3.38 13.67 -23.83
C TYR A 5 4.22 12.70 -24.65
N LYS A 6 5.50 12.48 -24.25
CA LYS A 6 6.34 11.44 -24.86
C LYS A 6 5.70 10.06 -24.67
N LEU A 7 5.28 9.77 -23.45
CA LEU A 7 4.64 8.50 -23.11
C LEU A 7 3.36 8.27 -23.92
N ALA A 8 2.57 9.32 -24.18
CA ALA A 8 1.39 9.21 -25.02
C ALA A 8 1.72 8.79 -26.46
N HIS A 9 2.84 9.26 -27.00
CA HIS A 9 3.35 8.85 -28.31
C HIS A 9 3.94 7.43 -28.26
N ASP A 10 4.61 7.04 -27.18
CA ASP A 10 5.16 5.69 -27.02
C ASP A 10 4.04 4.63 -26.88
N LEU A 11 2.85 5.04 -26.42
CA LEU A 11 1.62 4.25 -26.33
C LEU A 11 0.70 4.38 -27.55
N ASP A 12 1.19 4.95 -28.65
CA ASP A 12 0.42 5.05 -29.90
C ASP A 12 -0.02 3.66 -30.39
N GLY A 13 -1.26 3.57 -30.86
CA GLY A 13 -1.92 2.31 -31.23
C GLY A 13 -2.76 1.65 -30.12
N SER A 14 -2.64 2.09 -28.87
CA SER A 14 -3.51 1.64 -27.77
C SER A 14 -4.62 2.66 -27.48
N ILE A 15 -5.81 2.18 -27.11
CA ILE A 15 -6.92 3.04 -26.66
C ILE A 15 -6.94 3.05 -25.14
N TYR A 16 -6.80 4.21 -24.51
CA TYR A 16 -6.79 4.36 -23.05
C TYR A 16 -7.26 5.75 -22.60
N ILE A 17 -7.64 5.84 -21.32
CA ILE A 17 -7.94 7.10 -20.63
C ILE A 17 -6.83 7.38 -19.62
N ARG A 18 -6.33 8.63 -19.59
CA ARG A 18 -5.42 9.12 -18.55
C ARG A 18 -6.21 9.77 -17.42
N LYS A 19 -5.87 9.44 -16.17
CA LYS A 19 -6.39 10.11 -14.97
C LYS A 19 -5.23 10.54 -14.07
N ASP A 20 -5.16 11.82 -13.73
CA ASP A 20 -4.10 12.39 -12.90
C ASP A 20 -4.59 12.56 -11.45
N ASP A 21 -3.88 11.96 -10.48
CA ASP A 21 -4.02 12.24 -9.04
C ASP A 21 -2.89 13.16 -8.59
N HIS A 22 -3.17 14.47 -8.61
CA HIS A 22 -2.20 15.49 -8.24
C HIS A 22 -1.76 15.43 -6.77
N ARG A 23 -2.60 14.90 -5.88
CA ARG A 23 -2.29 14.82 -4.44
C ARG A 23 -1.31 13.69 -4.16
N ALA A 24 -1.55 12.52 -4.75
CA ALA A 24 -0.66 11.37 -4.65
C ALA A 24 0.56 11.49 -5.58
N ARG A 25 0.52 12.43 -6.54
CA ARG A 25 1.49 12.56 -7.64
C ARG A 25 1.58 11.27 -8.49
N ILE A 26 0.44 10.62 -8.69
CA ILE A 26 0.28 9.38 -9.46
C ILE A 26 -0.54 9.68 -10.72
N THR A 27 -0.17 9.07 -11.85
CA THR A 27 -0.96 9.12 -13.09
C THR A 27 -1.42 7.70 -13.42
N TYR A 28 -2.72 7.52 -13.60
CA TYR A 28 -3.34 6.25 -13.96
C TYR A 28 -3.64 6.20 -15.46
N PHE A 29 -3.40 5.03 -16.06
CA PHE A 29 -3.75 4.72 -17.43
C PHE A 29 -4.77 3.58 -17.44
N ILE A 30 -5.97 3.85 -17.97
CA ILE A 30 -7.06 2.88 -18.03
C ILE A 30 -7.20 2.45 -19.48
N PHE A 31 -6.60 1.32 -19.83
CA PHE A 31 -6.63 0.76 -21.18
C PHE A 31 -7.99 0.10 -21.48
N SER A 32 -8.44 0.21 -22.74
CA SER A 32 -9.67 -0.45 -23.20
C SER A 32 -9.49 -1.95 -23.41
N LYS A 33 -8.25 -2.42 -23.64
CA LYS A 33 -7.90 -3.83 -23.84
C LYS A 33 -6.88 -4.26 -22.79
N LYS A 34 -7.02 -5.50 -22.31
CA LYS A 34 -6.12 -6.05 -21.30
C LYS A 34 -4.72 -6.26 -21.86
N GLU A 35 -4.63 -6.72 -23.10
CA GLU A 35 -3.39 -7.03 -23.80
C GLU A 35 -2.52 -5.77 -23.98
N ASP A 36 -3.16 -4.61 -24.22
CA ASP A 36 -2.49 -3.32 -24.33
C ASP A 36 -1.87 -2.90 -22.99
N ALA A 37 -2.59 -3.12 -21.87
CA ALA A 37 -2.08 -2.84 -20.53
C ALA A 37 -0.90 -3.76 -20.15
N GLU A 38 -1.03 -5.06 -20.42
CA GLU A 38 0.03 -6.04 -20.17
C GLU A 38 1.29 -5.73 -21.00
N SER A 39 1.10 -5.39 -22.28
CA SER A 39 2.21 -4.96 -23.16
C SER A 39 2.87 -3.68 -22.64
N ALA A 40 2.09 -2.70 -22.17
CA ALA A 40 2.63 -1.47 -21.62
C ALA A 40 3.50 -1.72 -20.38
N ILE A 41 3.07 -2.57 -19.44
CA ILE A 41 3.84 -2.88 -18.22
C ILE A 41 5.18 -3.57 -18.53
N GLN A 42 5.23 -4.40 -19.58
CA GLN A 42 6.46 -5.10 -19.99
C GLN A 42 7.45 -4.21 -20.75
N ARG A 43 7.01 -3.02 -21.20
CA ARG A 43 7.85 -2.10 -21.97
C ARG A 43 8.55 -1.10 -21.06
N THR A 44 9.81 -0.85 -21.33
CA THR A 44 10.57 0.24 -20.69
C THR A 44 10.27 1.57 -21.38
N PHE A 45 9.80 2.55 -20.61
CA PHE A 45 9.62 3.92 -21.07
C PHE A 45 10.68 4.82 -20.46
N THR A 46 11.19 5.79 -21.21
CA THR A 46 12.24 6.70 -20.73
C THR A 46 11.91 8.14 -21.04
N HIS A 47 12.20 9.05 -20.12
CA HIS A 47 12.15 10.50 -20.35
C HIS A 47 13.36 11.18 -19.73
N ASN A 48 14.09 11.97 -20.51
CA ASN A 48 15.34 12.62 -20.08
C ASN A 48 16.32 11.65 -19.41
N LEU A 49 16.53 10.48 -20.02
CA LEU A 49 17.41 9.40 -19.53
C LEU A 49 16.97 8.78 -18.18
N LYS A 50 15.77 9.09 -17.68
CA LYS A 50 15.17 8.44 -16.52
C LYS A 50 14.08 7.48 -16.97
N GLU A 51 14.09 6.28 -16.41
CA GLU A 51 13.04 5.30 -16.62
C GLU A 51 11.74 5.78 -15.98
N ILE A 52 10.62 5.53 -16.64
CA ILE A 52 9.28 5.73 -16.11
C ILE A 52 8.81 4.36 -15.64
N GLU A 53 8.63 4.22 -14.33
CA GLU A 53 8.10 3.00 -13.73
C GLU A 53 6.59 2.91 -13.96
N MET A 54 6.16 1.77 -14.49
CA MET A 54 4.76 1.42 -14.68
C MET A 54 4.38 0.28 -13.74
N TYR A 55 3.25 0.41 -13.07
CA TYR A 55 2.73 -0.61 -12.16
C TYR A 55 1.30 -0.96 -12.54
N GLN A 56 0.96 -2.25 -12.43
CA GLN A 56 -0.43 -2.67 -12.48
C GLN A 56 -1.16 -2.09 -11.27
N THR A 57 -2.27 -1.40 -11.52
CA THR A 57 -3.15 -1.01 -10.42
C THR A 57 -3.93 -2.24 -9.98
N GLU A 58 -3.61 -2.77 -8.81
CA GLU A 58 -4.47 -3.73 -8.14
C GLU A 58 -5.54 -2.98 -7.36
N LYS A 59 -6.81 -3.35 -7.57
CA LYS A 59 -7.85 -2.95 -6.64
C LYS A 59 -7.61 -3.76 -5.38
N LEU A 60 -7.49 -3.09 -4.23
CA LEU A 60 -7.62 -3.77 -2.95
C LEU A 60 -8.96 -4.48 -2.96
N GLU A 61 -8.98 -5.79 -2.68
CA GLU A 61 -10.22 -6.55 -2.55
C GLU A 61 -11.12 -5.84 -1.53
N GLU A 62 -12.45 -5.90 -1.73
CA GLU A 62 -13.44 -5.28 -0.84
C GLU A 62 -13.30 -5.77 0.62
N ASP A 63 -12.65 -6.93 0.82
CA ASP A 63 -12.43 -7.57 2.11
C ASP A 63 -11.13 -7.13 2.83
N ILE A 64 -10.31 -6.27 2.21
CA ILE A 64 -9.07 -5.77 2.83
C ILE A 64 -9.40 -4.63 3.78
N THR A 65 -8.97 -4.77 5.03
CA THR A 65 -9.01 -3.72 6.04
C THR A 65 -7.63 -3.14 6.26
N VAL A 66 -7.54 -1.81 6.29
CA VAL A 66 -6.31 -1.09 6.65
C VAL A 66 -6.38 -0.67 8.11
N VAL A 67 -5.49 -1.24 8.92
CA VAL A 67 -5.27 -0.84 10.32
C VAL A 67 -4.10 0.13 10.37
N ASN A 68 -4.26 1.21 11.14
CA ASN A 68 -3.24 2.21 11.38
C ASN A 68 -2.87 2.19 12.85
N ILE A 69 -1.56 2.17 13.13
CA ILE A 69 -1.01 2.36 14.47
C ILE A 69 -0.38 3.76 14.49
N PRO A 70 -1.04 4.76 15.12
CA PRO A 70 -0.58 6.13 15.06
C PRO A 70 0.67 6.34 15.91
N ASN A 71 0.87 5.55 16.97
CA ASN A 71 2.05 5.60 17.81
C ASN A 71 2.27 4.24 18.50
N LEU A 72 3.48 3.68 18.41
CA LEU A 72 3.90 2.48 19.15
C LEU A 72 4.25 2.76 20.63
N GLY A 73 4.35 4.03 21.02
CA GLY A 73 4.76 4.41 22.38
C GLY A 73 6.22 4.02 22.62
N ASP A 74 6.46 3.31 23.71
CA ASP A 74 7.80 2.88 24.14
C ASP A 74 8.15 1.44 23.71
N VAL A 75 7.33 0.84 22.84
CA VAL A 75 7.52 -0.54 22.36
C VAL A 75 8.41 -0.54 21.12
N ASP A 76 9.46 -1.35 21.07
CA ASP A 76 10.30 -1.45 19.86
C ASP A 76 9.59 -2.17 18.70
N ILE A 77 10.13 -2.00 17.49
CA ILE A 77 9.48 -2.50 16.28
C ILE A 77 9.37 -4.04 16.22
N LEU A 78 10.29 -4.77 16.84
CA LEU A 78 10.26 -6.24 16.82
C LEU A 78 9.20 -6.75 17.79
N THR A 79 9.16 -6.19 19.00
CA THR A 79 8.09 -6.48 19.97
C THR A 79 6.71 -6.13 19.40
N LEU A 80 6.58 -5.02 18.67
CA LEU A 80 5.33 -4.69 17.97
C LEU A 80 4.92 -5.78 16.98
N LEU A 81 5.85 -6.34 16.21
CA LEU A 81 5.56 -7.40 15.24
C LEU A 81 5.07 -8.67 15.94
N ASP A 82 5.66 -9.03 17.07
CA ASP A 82 5.23 -10.20 17.85
C ASP A 82 3.81 -9.99 18.40
N LEU A 83 3.51 -8.82 18.96
CA LEU A 83 2.16 -8.46 19.41
C LEU A 83 1.12 -8.51 18.28
N ILE A 84 1.48 -8.02 17.09
CA ILE A 84 0.62 -8.08 15.90
C ILE A 84 0.35 -9.54 15.53
N LYS A 85 1.37 -10.40 15.48
CA LYS A 85 1.21 -11.81 15.15
C LYS A 85 0.31 -12.52 16.16
N GLU A 86 0.59 -12.37 17.45
CA GLU A 86 -0.18 -13.02 18.51
C GLU A 86 -1.65 -12.58 18.53
N THR A 87 -1.91 -11.30 18.27
CA THR A 87 -3.27 -10.73 18.41
C THR A 87 -4.08 -10.78 17.11
N ILE A 88 -3.46 -10.52 15.96
CA ILE A 88 -4.14 -10.30 14.67
C ILE A 88 -4.16 -11.57 13.82
N GLU A 89 -3.06 -12.32 13.77
CA GLU A 89 -2.94 -13.52 12.92
C GLU A 89 -3.99 -14.61 13.22
N PRO A 90 -4.46 -14.80 14.47
CA PRO A 90 -5.56 -15.75 14.74
C PRO A 90 -6.87 -15.38 14.04
N ILE A 91 -7.17 -14.08 13.91
CA ILE A 91 -8.48 -13.58 13.43
C ILE A 91 -8.47 -13.09 11.98
N SER A 92 -7.29 -12.76 11.45
CA SER A 92 -7.10 -12.19 10.11
C SER A 92 -5.83 -12.73 9.47
N GLU A 93 -5.82 -12.80 8.14
CA GLU A 93 -4.61 -12.95 7.35
C GLU A 93 -3.92 -11.59 7.24
N ILE A 94 -2.64 -11.53 7.59
CA ILE A 94 -1.81 -10.33 7.45
C ILE A 94 -1.22 -10.35 6.04
N ILE A 95 -1.64 -9.41 5.20
CA ILE A 95 -1.16 -9.28 3.81
C ILE A 95 0.18 -8.54 3.78
N ASP A 96 0.25 -7.43 4.51
CA ASP A 96 1.44 -6.58 4.53
C ASP A 96 1.51 -5.76 5.82
N ILE A 97 2.73 -5.43 6.25
CA ILE A 97 3.02 -4.50 7.33
C ILE A 97 4.05 -3.50 6.82
N SER A 98 3.69 -2.23 6.86
CA SER A 98 4.59 -1.14 6.49
C SER A 98 4.84 -0.22 7.67
N ALA A 99 6.08 0.27 7.76
CA ALA A 99 6.52 1.22 8.78
C ALA A 99 7.40 2.30 8.13
N LEU A 100 7.37 3.51 8.69
CA LEU A 100 8.25 4.57 8.23
C LEU A 100 9.66 4.37 8.77
N CYS A 101 10.63 4.31 7.87
CA CYS A 101 12.05 4.17 8.18
C CYS A 101 12.86 5.29 7.53
N ARG A 102 13.92 5.74 8.20
CA ARG A 102 14.85 6.69 7.59
C ARG A 102 15.62 6.02 6.46
N LYS A 103 15.60 6.64 5.28
CA LYS A 103 16.23 6.10 4.07
C LYS A 103 17.72 5.79 4.32
N GLY A 104 18.09 4.53 4.09
CA GLY A 104 19.48 4.05 4.23
C GLY A 104 19.92 3.79 5.68
N LEU A 105 19.01 3.86 6.65
CA LEU A 105 19.28 3.59 8.06
C LEU A 105 18.33 2.49 8.58
N THR A 106 18.60 2.00 9.79
CA THR A 106 17.75 1.04 10.52
C THR A 106 16.87 1.71 11.57
N GLU A 107 16.71 3.03 11.48
CA GLU A 107 15.89 3.84 12.41
C GLU A 107 14.44 3.89 11.91
N PHE A 108 13.54 3.25 12.66
CA PHE A 108 12.10 3.31 12.45
C PHE A 108 11.49 4.45 13.26
N LEU A 109 10.51 5.14 12.68
CA LEU A 109 9.76 6.17 13.38
C LEU A 109 8.67 5.53 14.25
N PRO A 110 8.35 6.11 15.42
CA PRO A 110 7.35 5.55 16.32
C PRO A 110 5.90 5.63 15.79
N TYR A 111 5.69 6.19 14.59
CA TYR A 111 4.38 6.43 14.01
C TYR A 111 4.36 6.02 12.53
N GLY A 112 3.14 5.90 12.00
CA GLY A 112 2.94 5.63 10.58
C GLY A 112 3.07 4.14 10.22
N VAL A 113 2.94 3.25 11.20
CA VAL A 113 2.80 1.83 10.95
C VAL A 113 1.40 1.55 10.42
N LYS A 114 1.32 0.77 9.33
CA LYS A 114 0.06 0.32 8.73
C LYS A 114 0.10 -1.17 8.50
N ILE A 115 -1.03 -1.81 8.73
CA ILE A 115 -1.23 -3.24 8.53
C ILE A 115 -2.37 -3.40 7.53
N LEU A 116 -2.09 -4.13 6.45
CA LEU A 116 -3.11 -4.60 5.53
C LEU A 116 -3.50 -6.00 5.97
N LEU A 117 -4.78 -6.20 6.24
CA LEU A 117 -5.29 -7.49 6.66
C LEU A 117 -6.56 -7.88 5.92
N LYS A 118 -6.78 -9.18 5.76
CA LYS A 118 -8.02 -9.78 5.29
C LYS A 118 -8.61 -10.58 6.44
N LYS A 119 -9.84 -10.27 6.85
CA LYS A 119 -10.47 -11.00 7.94
C LYS A 119 -10.73 -12.45 7.52
N LYS A 120 -10.44 -13.41 8.41
CA LYS A 120 -10.74 -14.83 8.15
C LYS A 120 -12.24 -15.14 8.17
N SER A 121 -13.01 -14.34 8.90
CA SER A 121 -14.47 -14.41 8.97
C SER A 121 -15.06 -13.00 9.01
N ALA A 122 -16.22 -12.80 8.41
CA ALA A 122 -16.95 -11.53 8.44
C ALA A 122 -17.29 -11.09 9.88
N GLU A 123 -17.45 -12.04 10.80
CA GLU A 123 -17.76 -11.81 12.21
C GLU A 123 -16.53 -11.46 13.05
N SER A 124 -15.31 -11.67 12.54
CA SER A 124 -14.08 -11.36 13.27
C SER A 124 -13.99 -9.87 13.60
N ILE A 125 -13.84 -9.56 14.88
CA ILE A 125 -13.66 -8.20 15.37
C ILE A 125 -12.16 -7.93 15.48
N ILE A 126 -11.69 -6.90 14.78
CA ILE A 126 -10.32 -6.41 14.94
C ILE A 126 -10.28 -5.64 16.27
N PRO A 127 -9.38 -5.95 17.20
CA PRO A 127 -9.31 -5.24 18.45
C PRO A 127 -8.96 -3.76 18.21
N SER A 128 -9.28 -2.90 19.17
CA SER A 128 -8.89 -1.49 19.12
C SER A 128 -7.53 -1.23 19.77
N PHE A 129 -6.94 -2.23 20.41
CA PHE A 129 -5.67 -2.14 21.11
C PHE A 129 -4.84 -3.42 20.94
N LEU A 130 -3.52 -3.29 21.03
CA LEU A 130 -2.60 -4.39 21.30
C LEU A 130 -2.11 -4.25 22.74
N ASP A 131 -2.37 -5.25 23.57
CA ASP A 131 -1.96 -5.23 24.98
C ASP A 131 -0.54 -5.82 25.15
N TYR A 132 0.24 -5.23 26.04
CA TYR A 132 1.57 -5.71 26.42
C TYR A 132 1.82 -5.46 27.92
N GLU A 133 2.89 -6.02 28.48
CA GLU A 133 3.15 -6.05 29.93
C GLU A 133 2.99 -4.69 30.64
N TYR A 134 3.38 -3.59 29.97
CA TYR A 134 3.41 -2.26 30.55
C TYR A 134 2.33 -1.30 30.03
N GLY A 135 1.43 -1.76 29.15
CA GLY A 135 0.40 -0.90 28.61
C GLY A 135 -0.34 -1.44 27.39
N ARG A 136 -0.83 -0.51 26.57
CA ARG A 136 -1.59 -0.84 25.36
C ARG A 136 -1.24 0.12 24.22
N ILE A 137 -1.22 -0.41 23.01
CA ILE A 137 -1.00 0.35 21.77
C ILE A 137 -2.34 0.51 21.06
N ASN A 138 -2.73 1.74 20.74
CA ASN A 138 -3.99 2.00 20.05
C ASN A 138 -3.88 1.60 18.57
N ILE A 139 -4.89 0.90 18.05
CA ILE A 139 -4.99 0.58 16.63
C ILE A 139 -6.34 1.05 16.08
N PHE A 140 -6.31 1.66 14.90
CA PHE A 140 -7.46 2.28 14.27
C PHE A 140 -7.66 1.71 12.88
N TYR A 141 -8.87 1.24 12.58
CA TYR A 141 -9.22 0.81 11.24
C TYR A 141 -10.46 1.54 10.77
N ARG A 142 -10.48 1.85 9.47
CA ARG A 142 -11.72 2.15 8.77
C ARG A 142 -12.05 0.89 7.99
N GLY A 143 -13.22 0.30 8.24
CA GLY A 143 -13.76 -0.67 7.29
C GLY A 143 -13.92 0.03 5.94
N CYS A 144 -13.55 -0.63 4.85
CA CYS A 144 -14.04 -0.23 3.54
C CYS A 144 -15.57 -0.29 3.61
N LYS A 145 -16.21 0.87 3.49
CA LYS A 145 -17.67 0.97 3.34
C LYS A 145 -17.99 1.06 1.86
#